data_AF-A0A7W1ZHW7-F1
#
_entry.id   AF-A0A7W1ZHW7-F1
#
_cell.length_a   1.000
_cell.length_b   1.000
_cell.length_c   1.000
_cell.angle_alpha   90.00
_cell.angle_beta   90.00
_cell.angle_gamma   90.00
#
_symmetry.space_group_name_H-M   'P 1'
#
loop_
_entity.id
_entity.type
_entity.pdbx_description
1 polymer ?
#
loop_
_entity_poly.entity_id
_entity_poly.type
_entity_poly.pdbx_seq_one_letter_code
_entity_poly.pdbx_strand_id
1 'polypeptide(L)' 'MSLKICKKCKRPFMASHEFCQHCPPPYTWNQESWANVGCLLAMILPLFALLFLWFVFFFGFLFR' A
#
# COMPACT_ATOMS: atom_id res chain seq x y z
N MET A 1 9.92 -20.98 29.98
CA MET A 1 9.72 -19.78 29.12
C MET A 1 10.96 -19.61 28.25
N SER A 2 10.80 -19.52 26.92
CA SER A 2 11.92 -19.30 26.00
C SER A 2 11.94 -17.82 25.57
N LEU A 3 13.13 -17.21 25.55
CA LEU A 3 13.35 -15.83 25.15
C LEU A 3 14.10 -15.78 23.82
N LYS A 4 13.68 -14.89 22.92
CA LYS A 4 14.37 -14.60 21.65
C LYS A 4 14.87 -13.16 21.66
N ILE A 5 15.96 -12.88 20.95
CA ILE A 5 16.45 -11.51 20.76
C ILE A 5 15.80 -10.91 19.51
N CYS A 6 15.16 -9.76 19.65
CA CYS A 6 14.58 -9.05 18.51
C CYS A 6 15.68 -8.46 17.62
N LYS A 7 15.64 -8.72 16.31
CA LYS A 7 16.67 -8.23 15.37
C LYS A 7 16.70 -6.71 15.23
N LYS A 8 15.55 -6.05 15.41
CA LYS A 8 15.35 -4.60 15.21
C LYS A 8 15.79 -3.77 16.41
N CYS A 9 15.28 -4.09 17.61
CA CYS A 9 15.59 -3.32 18.82
C CYS A 9 16.65 -3.97 19.74
N LYS A 10 17.15 -5.16 19.39
CA LYS A 10 18.14 -5.95 20.17
C LYS A 10 17.72 -6.30 21.61
N ARG A 11 16.44 -6.13 21.95
CA ARG A 11 15.89 -6.49 23.27
C ARG A 11 15.38 -7.93 23.30
N PRO A 12 15.46 -8.62 24.45
CA PRO A 12 14.83 -9.92 24.62
C PRO A 12 13.30 -9.78 24.62
N PHE A 13 12.60 -10.70 23.99
CA PHE A 13 11.15 -10.81 24.02
C PHE A 13 10.73 -12.27 24.16
N MET A 14 9.52 -12.47 24.68
CA MET A 14 8.95 -13.80 24.86
C MET A 14 8.75 -14.50 23.51
N ALA A 15 9.30 -15.70 23.37
CA ALA A 15 9.21 -16.48 22.13
C ALA A 15 7.80 -16.99 21.82
N SER A 16 6.88 -16.92 22.80
CA SER A 16 5.45 -17.24 22.64
C SER A 16 4.69 -16.14 21.89
N HIS A 17 5.22 -14.92 21.84
CA HIS A 17 4.63 -13.85 21.03
C HIS A 17 5.25 -13.86 19.63
N GLU A 18 4.38 -13.77 18.62
CA GLU A 18 4.78 -13.76 17.21
C GLU A 18 5.60 -12.52 16.85
N PHE A 19 5.36 -11.40 17.55
CA PHE A 19 6.05 -10.12 17.34
C PHE A 19 6.68 -9.57 18.63
N CYS A 20 7.75 -8.80 18.46
CA CYS A 20 8.39 -8.09 19.56
C CYS A 20 7.52 -6.91 20.02
N GLN A 21 6.97 -6.99 21.23
CA GLN A 21 6.12 -5.93 21.83
C GLN A 21 6.84 -4.59 22.05
N HIS A 22 8.17 -4.58 22.04
CA HIS A 22 8.97 -3.36 22.21
C HIS A 22 9.13 -2.57 20.92
N CYS A 23 8.87 -3.20 19.77
CA CYS A 23 8.86 -2.53 18.48
C CYS A 23 7.43 -2.06 18.17
N PRO A 24 7.28 -0.94 17.44
CA PRO A 24 5.98 -0.63 16.87
C PRO A 24 5.50 -1.83 16.05
N PRO A 25 4.20 -2.15 16.11
CA PRO A 25 3.66 -3.25 15.33
C PRO A 25 3.99 -3.03 13.85
N PRO A 26 4.20 -4.10 13.07
CA PRO A 26 4.33 -3.96 11.63
C PRO A 26 3.11 -3.22 11.09
N TYR A 27 3.31 -2.41 10.05
CA TYR A 27 2.19 -1.73 9.38
C TYR A 27 1.17 -2.80 8.96
N THR A 28 -0.07 -2.64 9.44
CA THR A 28 -1.18 -3.51 9.08
C THR A 28 -2.14 -2.72 8.22
N TRP A 29 -2.63 -3.36 7.17
CA TRP A 29 -3.61 -2.76 6.29
C TRP A 29 -4.92 -2.54 7.06
N ASN A 30 -5.38 -1.30 7.17
CA ASN A 30 -6.58 -0.95 7.92
C ASN A 30 -7.61 -0.22 7.03
N GLN A 31 -8.74 0.19 7.61
CA GLN A 31 -9.79 0.91 6.88
C GLN A 31 -9.29 2.24 6.30
N GLU A 32 -8.40 2.95 7.01
CA GLU A 32 -7.80 4.19 6.53
C GLU A 32 -6.88 3.93 5.34
N SER A 33 -6.16 2.81 5.32
CA SER A 33 -5.36 2.35 4.17
C SER A 33 -6.22 2.20 2.91
N TRP A 34 -7.40 1.56 3.04
CA TRP A 34 -8.34 1.41 1.94
C TRP A 34 -8.90 2.76 1.45
N ALA A 35 -9.27 3.65 2.38
CA ALA A 35 -9.73 4.99 2.04
C ALA A 35 -8.66 5.76 1.25
N ASN A 36 -7.39 5.69 1.68
CA ASN A 36 -6.27 6.33 0.99
C ASN A 36 -6.05 5.77 -0.42
N VAL A 37 -6.17 4.46 -0.61
CA VAL A 37 -6.13 3.84 -1.96
C VAL A 37 -7.29 4.33 -2.82
N GLY A 38 -8.50 4.39 -2.26
CA GLY A 38 -9.67 4.91 -2.95
C GLY A 38 -9.45 6.36 -3.42
N CYS A 39 -8.93 7.22 -2.55
CA CYS A 39 -8.57 8.60 -2.89
C CYS A 39 -7.52 8.65 -4.01
N LEU A 40 -6.45 7.85 -3.91
CA LEU A 40 -5.40 7.80 -4.92
C LEU A 40 -5.96 7.39 -6.29
N LEU A 41 -6.81 6.36 -6.33
CA LEU A 41 -7.47 5.92 -7.56
C LEU A 41 -8.38 7.01 -8.14
N ALA A 42 -9.17 7.68 -7.30
CA ALA A 42 -10.03 8.77 -7.72
C ALA A 42 -9.23 9.95 -8.30
N MET A 43 -8.04 10.26 -7.77
CA MET A 43 -7.15 11.29 -8.29
C MET A 43 -6.51 10.92 -9.63
N ILE A 44 -6.27 9.62 -9.86
CA ILE A 44 -5.64 9.12 -11.10
C ILE A 44 -6.67 8.96 -12.23
N LEU A 45 -7.95 8.77 -11.91
CA LEU A 45 -9.02 8.54 -12.87
C LEU A 45 -9.13 9.62 -13.97
N PRO A 46 -9.04 10.94 -13.68
CA PRO A 46 -9.10 11.98 -14.71
C PRO A 46 -7.94 11.90 -15.70
N LEU A 47 -6.75 11.54 -15.24
CA LEU A 47 -5.59 11.37 -16.12
C LEU A 47 -5.80 10.20 -17.08
N PHE A 48 -6.31 9.07 -16.57
CA PHE A 48 -6.67 7.94 -17.43
C PHE A 48 -7.75 8.29 -18.44
N ALA A 49 -8.78 9.04 -18.04
CA ALA A 49 -9.84 9.48 -18.94
C ALA A 49 -9.30 10.39 -20.06
N LEU A 50 -8.39 11.31 -19.74
CA LEU A 50 -7.73 12.15 -20.73
C LEU A 50 -6.87 11.33 -21.68
N LEU A 51 -5.99 10.45 -21.17
CA LEU A 51 -5.16 9.59 -22.01
C LEU A 51 -6.00 8.71 -22.93
N PHE A 52 -7.11 8.16 -22.43
CA PHE A 52 -8.05 7.37 -23.22
C PHE A 52 -8.71 8.21 -24.32
N LEU A 53 -9.16 9.43 -23.99
CA LEU A 53 -9.73 10.36 -24.97
C LEU A 53 -8.71 10.70 -26.07
N TRP A 54 -7.47 11.01 -25.71
CA TRP A 54 -6.39 11.27 -26.67
C TRP A 54 -6.07 10.06 -27.53
N PHE A 55 -6.04 8.86 -26.94
CA PHE A 55 -5.87 7.61 -27.67
C PHE A 55 -6.98 7.43 -28.71
N VAL A 56 -8.25 7.61 -28.32
CA VAL A 56 -9.39 7.53 -29.24
C VAL A 56 -9.31 8.59 -30.33
N PHE A 57 -8.90 9.83 -30.03
CA PHE A 57 -8.72 10.86 -31.06
C PHE A 57 -7.61 10.52 -32.04
N PHE A 58 -6.47 10.03 -31.55
CA PHE A 58 -5.32 9.73 -32.39
C PHE A 58 -5.63 8.56 -33.34
N PHE A 59 -6.18 7.47 -32.80
CA PHE A 59 -6.55 6.32 -33.63
C PHE A 59 -7.81 6.57 -34.46
N GLY A 60 -8.82 7.24 -33.91
CA GLY A 60 -10.03 7.61 -34.64
C GLY A 60 -9.77 8.58 -35.79
N PHE A 61 -8.73 9.41 -35.70
CA PHE A 61 -8.25 10.23 -36.82
C PHE A 61 -7.43 9.42 -37.83
N LEU A 62 -6.60 8.47 -37.39
CA LEU A 62 -5.81 7.60 -38.27
C LEU A 62 -6.64 6.60 -39.09
N PHE A 63 -7.82 6.22 -38.61
CA PHE A 63 -8.73 5.29 -39.30
C PHE A 63 -9.91 5.96 -40.01
N ARG A 64 -9.87 7.28 -40.19
CA ARG A 64 -10.87 8.07 -40.94
C ARG A 64 -10.28 8.57 -42.24
#